data_AF-F0ZHZ7-F1
#
_entry.id   AF-F0ZHZ7-F1
#
_cell.length_a   1.000
_cell.length_b   1.000
_cell.length_c   1.000
_cell.angle_alpha   90.00
_cell.angle_beta   90.00
_cell.angle_gamma   90.00
#
_symmetry.space_group_name_H-M   'P 1'
#
loop_
_entity.id
_entity.type
_entity.pdbx_description
1 polymer ?
#
loop_
_entity_poly.entity_id
_entity_poly.type
_entity_poly.pdbx_seq_one_letter_code
_entity_poly.pdbx_strand_id
1 'polypeptide(L)'
;MKYLISLDGSQQSHKAFELAESLYKPGDHIHIVTISKPKESIEKGEELLEKYEELCQERGMKNERIVLKSQDVGVGLEQAIRDYNIDILILGTRGMNTLKKVFINSVSDYAMNNIAACDVIVAK
;
A
#
# COMPACT_ATOMS: atom_id res chain seq x y z
N MET A 1 10.31 11.95 4.22
CA MET A 1 9.77 11.14 3.10
C MET A 1 8.36 10.72 3.42
N LYS A 2 7.51 10.64 2.40
CA LYS A 2 6.14 10.14 2.46
C LYS A 2 6.10 8.75 1.83
N TYR A 3 5.84 7.74 2.66
CA TYR A 3 5.68 6.36 2.20
C TYR A 3 4.22 6.05 1.99
N LEU A 4 3.91 5.20 1.02
CA LEU A 4 2.61 4.55 0.86
C LEU A 4 2.80 3.04 0.99
N ILE A 5 2.07 2.40 1.88
CA ILE A 5 2.16 0.96 2.13
C ILE A 5 0.82 0.33 1.78
N SER A 6 0.80 -0.56 0.79
CA SER A 6 -0.43 -1.27 0.42
C SER A 6 -0.69 -2.45 1.36
N LEU A 7 -1.85 -2.45 2.00
CA LEU A 7 -2.28 -3.45 2.97
C LEU A 7 -3.58 -4.14 2.53
N ASP A 8 -3.53 -5.46 2.41
CA ASP A 8 -4.68 -6.32 2.09
C ASP A 8 -4.93 -7.39 3.17
N GLY A 9 -4.22 -7.29 4.31
CA GLY A 9 -4.28 -8.25 5.41
C GLY A 9 -3.46 -9.52 5.17
N SER A 10 -2.71 -9.59 4.08
CA SER A 10 -1.86 -10.72 3.75
C SER A 10 -0.51 -10.66 4.49
N GLN A 11 0.20 -11.79 4.60
CA GLN A 11 1.54 -11.82 5.21
C GLN A 11 2.55 -10.98 4.43
N GLN A 12 2.36 -10.84 3.12
CA GLN A 12 3.28 -10.12 2.26
C GLN A 12 3.04 -8.63 2.36
N SER A 13 1.78 -8.20 2.49
CA SER A 13 1.52 -6.80 2.84
C SER A 13 2.06 -6.48 4.24
N HIS A 14 2.01 -7.42 5.17
CA HIS A 14 2.65 -7.25 6.47
C HIS A 14 4.18 -7.06 6.35
N LYS A 15 4.86 -7.87 5.53
CA LYS A 15 6.29 -7.67 5.24
C LYS A 15 6.60 -6.31 4.60
N ALA A 16 5.68 -5.78 3.79
CA ALA A 16 5.81 -4.42 3.24
C ALA A 16 5.79 -3.37 4.37
N PHE A 17 4.92 -3.57 5.36
CA PHE A 17 4.88 -2.74 6.55
C PHE A 17 6.17 -2.84 7.39
N GLU A 18 6.66 -4.04 7.67
CA GLU A 18 7.92 -4.25 8.39
C GLU A 18 9.12 -3.63 7.66
N LEU A 19 9.14 -3.71 6.32
CA LEU A 19 10.17 -3.04 5.54
C LEU A 19 10.07 -1.51 5.67
N ALA A 20 8.86 -0.96 5.58
CA ALA A 20 8.65 0.48 5.76
C ALA A 20 9.10 0.96 7.15
N GLU A 21 8.78 0.19 8.20
CA GLU A 21 9.27 0.44 9.55
C GLU A 21 10.79 0.48 9.60
N SER A 22 11.48 -0.51 9.00
CA SER A 22 12.94 -0.56 9.00
C SER A 22 13.61 0.60 8.27
N LEU A 23 12.91 1.25 7.34
CA LEU A 23 13.39 2.39 6.57
C LEU A 23 13.02 3.74 7.19
N TYR A 24 12.05 3.76 8.09
CA TYR A 24 11.48 4.96 8.68
C TYR A 24 12.51 5.77 9.48
N LYS A 25 12.49 7.09 9.28
CA LYS A 25 13.33 8.05 10.00
C LYS A 25 12.49 9.16 10.65
N PRO A 26 12.96 9.80 11.74
CA PRO A 26 12.28 10.96 12.31
C PRO A 26 12.03 12.05 11.25
N GLY A 27 10.78 12.45 11.10
CA GLY A 27 10.34 13.41 10.06
C GLY A 27 9.68 12.77 8.84
N ASP A 28 9.74 11.45 8.72
CA ASP A 28 8.98 10.71 7.72
C ASP A 28 7.48 10.63 8.07
N HIS A 29 6.66 10.27 7.08
CA HIS A 29 5.22 10.09 7.21
C HIS A 29 4.80 8.83 6.44
N ILE A 30 4.15 7.88 7.13
CA ILE A 30 3.60 6.65 6.54
C ILE A 30 2.13 6.84 6.17
N HIS A 31 1.75 6.51 4.95
CA HIS A 31 0.36 6.38 4.55
C HIS A 31 0.08 4.89 4.38
N ILE A 32 -0.82 4.34 5.19
CA ILE A 32 -1.26 2.95 5.05
C ILE A 32 -2.55 2.94 4.23
N VAL A 33 -2.53 2.20 3.12
CA VAL A 33 -3.64 2.20 2.16
C VAL A 33 -4.20 0.81 1.94
N THR A 34 -5.51 0.71 1.82
CA THR A 34 -6.18 -0.48 1.29
C THR A 34 -7.14 -0.09 0.19
N ILE A 35 -7.17 -0.89 -0.88
CA ILE A 35 -8.08 -0.68 -2.02
C ILE A 35 -9.21 -1.69 -1.93
N SER A 36 -10.40 -1.21 -1.58
CA SER A 36 -11.62 -2.00 -1.53
C SER A 36 -12.31 -2.02 -2.89
N LYS A 37 -12.78 -3.18 -3.34
CA LYS A 37 -13.60 -3.23 -4.56
C LYS A 37 -14.96 -2.54 -4.30
N PRO A 38 -15.64 -1.99 -5.31
CA PRO A 38 -16.87 -1.21 -5.07
C PRO A 38 -18.01 -1.99 -4.41
N LYS A 39 -18.01 -3.32 -4.52
CA LYS A 39 -18.98 -4.22 -3.87
C LYS A 39 -18.59 -4.63 -2.44
N GLU A 40 -17.37 -4.32 -1.99
CA GLU A 40 -16.88 -4.68 -0.66
C GLU A 40 -17.24 -3.57 0.35
N SER A 41 -17.46 -3.97 1.61
CA SER A 41 -17.67 -3.03 2.71
C SER A 41 -16.37 -2.31 3.04
N ILE A 42 -16.46 -0.98 3.21
CA ILE A 42 -15.34 -0.14 3.65
C ILE A 42 -14.91 -0.51 5.07
N GLU A 43 -15.83 -0.97 5.92
CA GLU A 43 -15.58 -1.33 7.32
C GLU A 43 -14.45 -2.35 7.46
N LYS A 44 -14.39 -3.35 6.57
CA LYS A 44 -13.29 -4.34 6.59
C LYS A 44 -11.92 -3.70 6.31
N GLY A 45 -11.89 -2.69 5.44
CA GLY A 45 -10.69 -1.92 5.15
C GLY A 45 -10.29 -1.06 6.35
N GLU A 46 -11.26 -0.40 6.98
CA GLU A 46 -11.03 0.40 8.19
C GLU A 46 -10.50 -0.45 9.34
N GLU A 47 -11.15 -1.57 9.65
CA GLU A 47 -10.70 -2.52 10.70
C GLU A 47 -9.30 -3.07 10.44
N LEU A 48 -8.94 -3.24 9.16
CA LEU A 48 -7.60 -3.65 8.78
C LEU A 48 -6.61 -2.52 9.08
N LEU A 49 -6.88 -1.30 8.61
CA LEU A 49 -5.96 -0.19 8.76
C LEU A 49 -5.83 0.30 10.21
N GLU A 50 -6.88 0.17 11.02
CA GLU A 50 -6.85 0.48 12.46
C GLU A 50 -5.75 -0.33 13.17
N LYS A 51 -5.65 -1.63 12.88
CA LYS A 51 -4.60 -2.50 13.46
C LYS A 51 -3.18 -2.04 13.11
N TYR A 52 -2.99 -1.50 11.91
CA TYR A 52 -1.67 -1.01 11.49
C TYR A 52 -1.38 0.41 11.97
N GLU A 53 -2.42 1.24 12.14
CA GLU A 53 -2.32 2.54 12.81
C GLU A 53 -1.86 2.36 14.27
N GLU A 54 -2.44 1.40 15.00
CA GLU A 54 -2.00 1.03 16.35
C GLU A 54 -0.52 0.65 16.37
N LEU A 55 -0.08 -0.24 15.47
CA LEU A 55 1.34 -0.60 15.34
C LEU A 55 2.23 0.61 15.06
N CYS A 56 1.81 1.51 14.17
CA CYS A 56 2.54 2.75 13.91
C CYS A 56 2.66 3.61 15.18
N GLN A 57 1.58 3.76 15.94
CA GLN A 57 1.56 4.55 17.17
C GLN A 57 2.49 3.95 18.24
N GLU A 58 2.43 2.63 18.46
CA GLU A 58 3.32 1.91 19.37
C GLU A 58 4.80 2.11 19.03
N ARG A 59 5.10 2.26 17.73
CA ARG A 59 6.45 2.43 17.19
C ARG A 59 6.87 3.89 17.03
N GLY A 60 6.02 4.85 17.41
CA GLY A 60 6.28 6.29 17.27
C GLY A 60 6.34 6.80 15.83
N MET A 61 5.71 6.08 14.89
CA MET A 61 5.66 6.43 13.48
C MET A 61 4.46 7.31 13.15
N LYS A 62 4.71 8.49 12.59
CA LYS A 62 3.65 9.37 12.07
C LYS A 62 2.96 8.68 10.91
N ASN A 63 1.63 8.58 10.97
CA ASN A 63 0.88 7.84 9.97
C ASN A 63 -0.50 8.44 9.67
N GLU A 64 -1.05 8.06 8.51
CA GLU A 64 -2.41 8.36 8.06
C GLU A 64 -3.02 7.11 7.38
N ARG A 65 -4.33 6.90 7.59
CA ARG A 65 -5.11 5.81 7.00
C ARG A 65 -5.81 6.24 5.73
N ILE A 66 -5.81 5.38 4.72
CA ILE A 66 -6.47 5.62 3.44
C ILE A 66 -7.25 4.38 3.00
N VAL A 67 -8.58 4.44 3.00
CA VAL A 67 -9.43 3.43 2.36
C VAL A 67 -9.99 3.99 1.06
N LEU A 68 -9.56 3.44 -0.08
CA LEU A 68 -10.07 3.84 -1.39
C LEU A 68 -10.95 2.76 -1.99
N LYS A 69 -11.99 3.19 -2.70
CA LYS A 69 -12.79 2.32 -3.56
C LYS A 69 -12.32 2.41 -4.99
N SER A 70 -11.92 1.29 -5.56
CA SER A 70 -11.57 1.20 -6.99
C SER A 70 -11.86 -0.19 -7.55
N GLN A 71 -12.26 -0.25 -8.81
CA GLN A 71 -12.38 -1.54 -9.53
C GLN A 71 -10.99 -2.18 -9.77
N ASP A 72 -9.98 -1.34 -9.98
CA ASP A 72 -8.61 -1.75 -10.22
C ASP A 72 -7.70 -1.23 -9.11
N VAL A 73 -6.92 -2.13 -8.51
CA VAL A 73 -6.03 -1.81 -7.38
C VAL A 73 -4.89 -0.90 -7.83
N GLY A 74 -4.34 -1.08 -9.03
CA GLY A 74 -3.30 -0.22 -9.58
C GLY A 74 -3.78 1.22 -9.75
N VAL A 75 -4.98 1.41 -10.32
CA VAL A 75 -5.61 2.73 -10.45
C VAL A 75 -5.84 3.38 -9.09
N GLY A 76 -6.32 2.61 -8.11
CA GLY A 76 -6.54 3.12 -6.75
C GLY A 76 -5.24 3.55 -6.06
N LEU A 77 -4.17 2.77 -6.22
CA LEU A 77 -2.85 3.14 -5.70
C LEU A 77 -2.26 4.37 -6.40
N GLU A 78 -2.39 4.47 -7.72
CA GLU A 78 -1.94 5.64 -8.47
C GLU A 78 -2.68 6.91 -8.05
N GLN A 79 -3.99 6.82 -7.80
CA GLN A 79 -4.76 7.91 -7.21
C GLN A 79 -4.20 8.31 -5.84
N ALA A 80 -3.99 7.36 -4.92
CA ALA A 80 -3.42 7.66 -3.61
C ALA A 80 -2.02 8.31 -3.71
N ILE A 81 -1.18 7.84 -4.64
CA ILE A 81 0.17 8.39 -4.82
C ILE A 81 0.13 9.85 -5.23
N ARG A 82 -0.78 10.21 -6.14
CA ARG A 82 -0.98 11.60 -6.56
C ARG A 82 -1.59 12.45 -5.45
N ASP A 83 -2.71 12.01 -4.87
CA ASP A 83 -3.49 12.80 -3.91
C ASP A 83 -2.66 13.15 -2.66
N TYR A 84 -1.77 12.25 -2.24
CA TYR A 84 -0.95 12.40 -1.04
C TYR A 84 0.50 12.83 -1.31
N ASN A 85 0.90 12.96 -2.59
CA ASN A 85 2.25 13.27 -3.03
C ASN A 85 3.28 12.32 -2.42
N ILE A 86 3.13 11.03 -2.70
CA ILE A 86 3.95 9.96 -2.13
C ILE A 86 5.33 9.94 -2.79
N ASP A 87 6.38 9.78 -1.98
CA ASP A 87 7.76 9.65 -2.45
C ASP A 87 8.14 8.19 -2.73
N ILE A 88 7.63 7.24 -1.94
CA ILE A 88 7.97 5.82 -2.02
C ILE A 88 6.73 4.94 -1.82
N LEU A 89 6.42 4.07 -2.77
CA LEU A 89 5.43 3.00 -2.65
C LEU A 89 6.11 1.70 -2.20
N ILE A 90 5.58 1.06 -1.14
CA ILE A 90 6.06 -0.23 -0.64
C ILE A 90 4.95 -1.28 -0.74
N LEU A 91 5.25 -2.38 -1.43
CA LEU A 91 4.31 -3.47 -1.71
C LEU A 91 4.87 -4.82 -1.25
N GLY A 92 3.97 -5.75 -0.91
CA GLY A 92 4.32 -7.13 -0.60
C GLY A 92 4.43 -8.02 -1.84
N THR A 93 5.21 -9.10 -1.78
CA THR A 93 5.36 -10.08 -2.88
C THR A 93 4.14 -10.98 -3.18
N ARG A 94 2.97 -10.86 -2.53
CA ARG A 94 1.83 -11.75 -2.82
C ARG A 94 1.18 -11.35 -4.13
N GLY A 95 1.27 -12.22 -5.13
CA GLY A 95 0.54 -12.03 -6.38
C GLY A 95 1.15 -12.72 -7.59
N MET A 96 2.45 -12.98 -7.64
CA MET A 96 3.13 -13.56 -8.83
C MET A 96 2.50 -14.82 -9.44
N ASN A 97 1.68 -15.60 -8.70
CA ASN A 97 0.97 -16.77 -9.24
C ASN A 97 -0.47 -16.49 -9.74
N THR A 98 -1.17 -15.47 -9.25
CA THR A 98 -2.40 -14.98 -9.89
C THR A 98 -2.08 -14.14 -11.14
N LEU A 99 -0.83 -13.69 -11.23
CA LEU A 99 -0.26 -12.99 -12.38
C LEU A 99 0.21 -13.90 -13.51
N LYS A 100 0.08 -15.23 -13.38
CA LYS A 100 0.58 -16.18 -14.40
C LYS A 100 -0.42 -16.62 -15.46
N LYS A 101 -1.73 -16.33 -15.33
CA LYS A 101 -2.71 -16.80 -16.33
C LYS A 101 -3.86 -15.87 -16.69
N VAL A 102 -4.05 -14.76 -15.99
CA VAL A 102 -5.09 -13.80 -16.36
C VAL A 102 -4.48 -12.44 -16.18
N PHE A 103 -4.63 -11.62 -17.21
CA PHE A 103 -4.23 -10.23 -17.31
C PHE A 103 -2.76 -10.02 -17.76
N ILE A 104 -2.60 -9.26 -18.84
CA ILE A 104 -1.43 -8.43 -19.22
C ILE A 104 -1.01 -7.46 -18.05
N ASN A 105 -1.48 -7.72 -16.82
CA ASN A 105 -1.73 -6.77 -15.74
C ASN A 105 -1.30 -7.38 -14.38
N SER A 106 -0.34 -6.74 -13.72
CA SER A 106 -0.20 -6.80 -12.27
C SER A 106 -0.17 -5.39 -11.69
N VAL A 107 -0.59 -5.24 -10.43
CA VAL A 107 -0.53 -3.96 -9.72
C VAL A 107 0.91 -3.46 -9.63
N SER A 108 1.87 -4.36 -9.44
CA SER A 108 3.29 -4.05 -9.40
C SER A 108 3.86 -3.67 -10.77
N ASP A 109 3.47 -4.36 -11.85
CA ASP A 109 3.88 -4.00 -13.22
C ASP A 109 3.22 -2.70 -13.67
N TYR A 110 1.96 -2.47 -13.30
CA TYR A 110 1.30 -1.19 -13.53
C TYR A 110 2.03 -0.09 -12.78
N ALA A 111 2.37 -0.28 -11.50
CA ALA A 111 3.11 0.69 -10.71
C ALA A 111 4.48 0.99 -11.31
N MET A 112 5.29 -0.04 -11.59
CA MET A 112 6.64 0.14 -12.13
C MET A 112 6.67 0.80 -13.52
N ASN A 113 5.62 0.64 -14.34
CA ASN A 113 5.59 1.18 -15.70
C ASN A 113 4.72 2.44 -15.87
N ASN A 114 3.81 2.74 -14.93
CA ASN A 114 2.86 3.85 -15.06
C ASN A 114 2.90 4.82 -13.87
N ILE A 115 3.43 4.42 -12.72
CA ILE A 115 3.63 5.30 -11.57
C ILE A 115 5.04 5.88 -11.67
N ALA A 116 5.20 6.88 -12.53
CA ALA A 116 6.45 7.66 -12.64
C ALA A 116 6.62 8.69 -11.51
N ALA A 117 5.62 8.82 -10.63
CA ALA A 117 5.56 9.86 -9.62
C ALA A 117 6.37 9.54 -8.35
N CYS A 118 6.78 8.29 -8.13
CA CYS A 118 7.46 7.86 -6.90
C CYS A 118 8.35 6.63 -7.11
N ASP A 119 9.27 6.37 -6.18
CA ASP A 119 10.05 5.12 -6.16
C ASP A 119 9.16 3.94 -5.71
N VAL A 120 9.46 2.71 -6.17
CA VAL A 120 8.72 1.49 -5.80
C VAL A 120 9.65 0.46 -5.17
N ILE A 121 9.29 -0.04 -3.99
CA ILE A 121 10.02 -1.08 -3.26
C ILE A 121 9.11 -2.29 -3.05
N VAL A 122 9.62 -3.48 -3.34
CA VAL A 122 8.89 -4.75 -3.17
C VAL A 122 9.52 -5.57 -2.04
N ALA A 123 8.74 -5.81 -0.97
CA ALA A 123 9.14 -6.58 0.20
C ALA A 123 8.93 -8.10 -0.01
N LYS A 124 10.00 -8.87 0.14
CA LYS A 124 10.04 -10.33 -0.10
C LYS A 124 9.67 -11.16 1.13
#